data_AF-A0AAX3SUS0-F1
#
_entry.id   AF-A0AAX3SUS0-F1
#
_cell.length_a   1.000
_cell.length_b   1.000
_cell.length_c   1.000
_cell.angle_alpha   90.00
_cell.angle_beta   90.00
_cell.angle_gamma   90.00
#
_symmetry.space_group_name_H-M   'P 1'
#
loop_
_entity.id
_entity.type
_entity.pdbx_description
1 polymer ?
#
loop_
_entity_poly.entity_id
_entity_poly.type
_entity_poly.pdbx_seq_one_letter_code
_entity_poly.pdbx_strand_id
1 'polypeptide(L)'
;MNHALNSLASELDLAAEAGEHLRLQFTQACVDRIAHLLEDPDVIRCAQGLRRYLDGQIDRQELDRLAREAASLANHHQGSRSLDGCGHAAVSATYATAHGLAGRALQAADYAAYAMVYGEGGHGAVTDRESFEPEYQWQARCLASLAQAAQQRT
;
A
#
# COMPACT_ATOMS: atom_id res chain seq x y z
N MET A 1 -12.83 -7.10 -1.70
CA MET A 1 -12.40 -6.34 -2.88
C MET A 1 -13.16 -5.02 -2.92
N ASN A 2 -12.43 -3.92 -3.05
CA ASN A 2 -12.96 -2.56 -3.00
C ASN A 2 -13.51 -2.10 -4.37
N HIS A 3 -14.81 -2.26 -4.63
CA HIS A 3 -15.39 -1.92 -5.94
C HIS A 3 -15.29 -0.42 -6.26
N ALA A 4 -15.51 0.45 -5.28
CA ALA A 4 -15.45 1.90 -5.48
C ALA A 4 -14.04 2.35 -5.92
N LEU A 5 -12.99 1.82 -5.30
CA LEU A 5 -11.61 2.08 -5.70
C LEU A 5 -11.32 1.57 -7.11
N ASN A 6 -11.79 0.38 -7.47
CA ASN A 6 -11.58 -0.19 -8.81
C ASN A 6 -12.26 0.66 -9.90
N SER A 7 -13.49 1.09 -9.67
CA SER A 7 -14.20 2.00 -10.59
C SER A 7 -13.45 3.32 -10.76
N LEU A 8 -13.07 3.96 -9.64
CA LEU A 8 -12.34 5.22 -9.68
C LEU A 8 -10.96 5.09 -10.36
N ALA A 9 -10.22 4.02 -10.10
CA ALA A 9 -8.93 3.78 -10.74
C ALA A 9 -9.08 3.58 -12.26
N SER A 10 -10.19 2.99 -12.71
CA SER A 10 -10.51 2.84 -14.13
C SER A 10 -10.89 4.18 -14.77
N GLU A 11 -11.72 4.98 -14.09
CA GLU A 11 -12.12 6.32 -14.55
C GLU A 11 -10.93 7.28 -14.70
N LEU A 12 -9.94 7.17 -13.80
CA LEU A 12 -8.73 7.97 -13.82
C LEU A 12 -7.65 7.43 -14.77
N ASP A 13 -7.91 6.32 -15.45
CA ASP A 13 -6.93 5.56 -16.24
C ASP A 13 -5.62 5.35 -15.48
N LEU A 14 -5.74 4.96 -14.19
CA LEU A 14 -4.62 4.91 -13.26
C LEU A 14 -3.52 3.93 -13.71
N ALA A 15 -3.86 2.97 -14.58
CA ALA A 15 -2.91 2.00 -15.14
C ALA A 15 -2.04 2.57 -16.28
N ALA A 16 -2.45 3.68 -16.91
CA ALA A 16 -1.66 4.31 -17.95
C ALA A 16 -0.34 4.88 -17.42
N GLU A 17 0.59 5.13 -18.35
CA GLU A 17 1.88 5.75 -18.05
C GLU A 17 1.71 7.15 -17.45
N ALA A 18 0.79 7.95 -18.00
CA ALA A 18 0.43 9.27 -17.47
C ALA A 18 -0.11 9.21 -16.02
N GLY A 19 -0.70 8.08 -15.63
CA GLY A 19 -1.21 7.85 -14.27
C GLY A 19 -0.13 7.44 -13.26
N GLU A 20 1.11 7.22 -13.67
CA GLU A 20 2.16 6.65 -12.80
C GLU A 20 2.40 7.47 -11.54
N HIS A 21 2.52 8.80 -11.67
CA HIS A 21 2.80 9.64 -10.51
C HIS A 21 1.66 9.58 -9.48
N LEU A 22 0.42 9.68 -9.93
CA LEU A 22 -0.77 9.55 -9.07
C LEU A 22 -0.83 8.15 -8.43
N ARG A 23 -0.52 7.11 -9.20
CA ARG A 23 -0.49 5.72 -8.74
C ARG A 23 0.53 5.52 -7.61
N LEU A 24 1.71 6.10 -7.74
CA LEU A 24 2.76 6.05 -6.71
C LEU A 24 2.40 6.90 -5.48
N GLN A 25 1.80 8.07 -5.65
CA GLN A 25 1.32 8.89 -4.52
C GLN A 25 0.23 8.18 -3.71
N PHE A 26 -0.76 7.58 -4.39
CA PHE A 26 -1.81 6.82 -3.73
C PHE A 26 -1.24 5.61 -2.99
N THR A 27 -0.31 4.90 -3.62
CA THR A 27 0.42 3.80 -2.99
C THR A 27 1.15 4.26 -1.73
N GLN A 28 1.87 5.38 -1.78
CA GLN A 28 2.57 5.92 -0.62
C GLN A 28 1.59 6.20 0.53
N ALA A 29 0.43 6.77 0.24
CA ALA A 29 -0.59 7.01 1.27
C ALA A 29 -1.09 5.71 1.91
N CYS A 30 -1.31 4.66 1.11
CA CYS A 30 -1.66 3.33 1.62
C CYS A 30 -0.56 2.75 2.51
N VAL A 31 0.72 2.87 2.11
CA VAL A 31 1.87 2.39 2.90
C VAL A 31 2.04 3.21 4.19
N ASP A 32 1.85 4.52 4.15
CA ASP A 32 1.89 5.38 5.34
C ASP A 32 0.84 4.93 6.38
N ARG A 33 -0.36 4.56 5.90
CA ARG A 33 -1.47 4.12 6.76
C ARG A 33 -1.12 2.89 7.59
N ILE A 34 -0.39 1.94 7.00
CA ILE A 34 0.03 0.68 7.64
C ILE A 34 1.45 0.73 8.21
N ALA A 35 2.15 1.87 8.17
CA ALA A 35 3.57 1.95 8.52
C ALA A 35 3.85 1.48 9.96
N HIS A 36 2.89 1.69 10.86
CA HIS A 36 2.96 1.26 12.26
C HIS A 36 2.86 -0.27 12.45
N LEU A 37 2.48 -1.02 11.41
CA LEU A 37 2.40 -2.48 11.40
C LEU A 37 3.66 -3.13 10.81
N LEU A 38 4.58 -2.34 10.25
CA LEU A 38 5.84 -2.84 9.72
C LEU A 38 6.83 -3.09 10.87
N GLU A 39 7.39 -4.30 10.91
CA GLU A 39 8.35 -4.71 11.94
C GLU A 39 9.79 -4.81 11.41
N ASP A 40 9.97 -5.25 10.16
CA ASP A 40 11.28 -5.46 9.56
C ASP A 40 11.92 -4.12 9.13
N PRO A 41 13.09 -3.75 9.68
CA PRO A 41 13.80 -2.52 9.32
C PRO A 41 14.11 -2.38 7.82
N ASP A 42 14.36 -3.49 7.12
CA ASP A 42 14.64 -3.46 5.68
C ASP A 42 13.38 -3.18 4.87
N VAL A 43 12.23 -3.69 5.30
CA VAL A 43 10.92 -3.36 4.69
C VAL A 43 10.59 -1.89 4.94
N ILE A 44 10.82 -1.39 6.16
CA ILE A 44 10.63 0.03 6.51
C ILE A 44 11.51 0.92 5.63
N ARG A 45 12.78 0.55 5.42
CA ARG A 45 13.67 1.28 4.51
C ARG A 45 13.15 1.27 3.07
N CYS A 46 12.63 0.15 2.59
CA CYS A 46 12.02 0.07 1.26
C CYS A 46 10.80 0.99 1.15
N ALA A 47 9.91 1.01 2.17
CA ALA A 47 8.75 1.91 2.23
C ALA A 47 9.16 3.39 2.18
N GLN A 48 10.20 3.78 2.93
CA GLN A 48 10.76 5.13 2.89
C GLN A 48 11.35 5.48 1.51
N GLY A 49 11.80 4.49 0.75
CA GLY A 49 12.28 4.67 -0.61
C GLY A 49 11.23 5.23 -1.57
N LEU A 50 9.98 4.78 -1.47
CA LEU A 50 8.89 5.30 -2.31
C LEU A 50 8.68 6.80 -2.07
N ARG A 51 8.70 7.24 -0.81
CA ARG A 51 8.65 8.67 -0.45
C ARG A 51 9.81 9.42 -1.08
N ARG A 52 11.02 8.93 -0.90
CA ARG A 52 12.24 9.56 -1.45
C ARG A 52 12.19 9.70 -2.96
N TYR A 53 11.61 8.72 -3.67
CA TYR A 53 11.42 8.80 -5.11
C TYR A 53 10.40 9.90 -5.49
N LEU A 54 9.26 9.95 -4.81
CA LEU A 54 8.24 10.99 -5.02
C LEU A 54 8.77 12.40 -4.72
N ASP A 55 9.70 12.52 -3.77
CA ASP A 55 10.37 13.77 -3.42
C ASP A 55 11.58 14.09 -4.34
N GLY A 56 11.86 13.26 -5.35
CA GLY A 56 12.95 13.46 -6.32
C GLY A 56 14.36 13.22 -5.77
N GLN A 57 14.48 12.54 -4.61
CA GLN A 57 15.76 12.29 -3.94
C GLN A 57 16.47 11.01 -4.40
N ILE A 58 15.74 10.10 -5.05
CA ILE A 58 16.28 8.91 -5.71
C ILE A 58 15.68 8.79 -7.10
N ASP A 59 16.39 8.12 -8.00
CA ASP A 59 15.94 7.90 -9.37
C ASP A 59 15.12 6.61 -9.54
N ARG A 60 14.67 6.36 -10.78
CA ARG A 60 13.89 5.17 -11.11
C ARG A 60 14.69 3.87 -10.95
N GLN A 61 15.99 3.89 -11.22
CA GLN A 61 16.82 2.69 -11.09
C GLN A 61 16.90 2.23 -9.62
N GLU A 62 17.04 3.18 -8.70
CA GLU A 62 17.05 2.91 -7.27
C GLU A 62 15.66 2.48 -6.77
N LEU A 63 14.58 3.10 -7.26
CA LEU A 63 13.21 2.64 -6.95
C LEU A 63 13.00 1.17 -7.38
N ASP A 64 13.42 0.82 -8.60
CA ASP A 64 13.29 -0.54 -9.12
C ASP A 64 14.14 -1.55 -8.31
N ARG A 65 15.30 -1.11 -7.78
CA ARG A 65 16.12 -1.92 -6.87
C ARG A 65 15.37 -2.19 -5.56
N LEU A 66 14.79 -1.16 -4.96
CA LEU A 66 13.99 -1.29 -3.74
C LEU A 66 12.74 -2.14 -3.96
N ALA A 67 12.11 -2.08 -5.14
CA ALA A 67 10.98 -2.94 -5.48
C ALA A 67 11.38 -4.43 -5.51
N ARG A 68 12.53 -4.77 -6.10
CA ARG A 68 13.05 -6.16 -6.10
C ARG A 68 13.39 -6.64 -4.69
N GLU A 69 13.99 -5.76 -3.90
CA GLU A 69 14.35 -6.03 -2.50
C GLU A 69 13.10 -6.28 -1.65
N ALA A 70 12.10 -5.39 -1.69
CA ALA A 70 10.84 -5.55 -0.99
C ALA A 70 10.08 -6.81 -1.40
N ALA A 71 10.09 -7.17 -2.69
CA ALA A 71 9.50 -8.41 -3.17
C ALA A 71 10.21 -9.65 -2.60
N SER A 72 11.54 -9.62 -2.49
CA SER A 72 12.30 -10.68 -1.84
C SER A 72 11.95 -10.78 -0.35
N LEU A 73 11.92 -9.66 0.36
CA LEU A 73 11.57 -9.61 1.79
C LEU A 73 10.16 -10.16 2.05
N ALA A 74 9.17 -9.74 1.25
CA ALA A 74 7.80 -10.23 1.36
C ALA A 74 7.69 -11.75 1.21
N ASN A 75 8.39 -12.33 0.23
CA ASN A 75 8.37 -13.78 -0.02
C ASN A 75 9.09 -14.59 1.06
N HIS A 76 9.98 -13.98 1.84
CA HIS A 76 10.69 -14.63 2.94
C HIS A 76 10.16 -14.22 4.33
N HIS A 77 9.09 -13.42 4.39
CA HIS A 77 8.54 -12.93 5.64
C HIS A 77 7.94 -14.10 6.43
N GLN A 78 8.58 -14.48 7.54
CA GLN A 78 8.19 -15.67 8.33
C GLN A 78 6.93 -15.47 9.20
N GLY A 79 6.33 -14.27 9.17
CA GLY A 79 5.31 -13.86 10.12
C GLY A 79 5.95 -13.26 11.38
N SER A 80 5.21 -12.38 12.08
CA SER A 80 5.70 -11.86 13.37
C SER A 80 5.91 -13.00 14.35
N ARG A 81 6.97 -12.88 15.16
CA ARG A 81 7.22 -13.78 16.31
C ARG A 81 6.40 -13.39 17.55
N SER A 82 5.57 -12.34 17.45
CA SER A 82 4.75 -11.88 18.56
C SER A 82 3.66 -12.89 18.93
N LEU A 83 3.49 -13.13 20.22
CA LEU A 83 2.48 -14.02 20.80
C LEU A 83 1.07 -13.40 20.84
N ASP A 84 0.94 -12.12 20.49
CA ASP A 84 -0.33 -11.36 20.48
C ASP A 84 -1.21 -11.66 19.25
N GLY A 85 -0.72 -12.44 18.29
CA GLY A 85 -1.46 -12.82 17.10
C GLY A 85 -1.42 -11.80 15.96
N CYS A 86 -0.73 -10.66 16.09
CA CYS A 86 -0.63 -9.61 15.07
C CYS A 86 0.21 -10.00 13.83
N GLY A 87 0.79 -11.20 13.79
CA GLY A 87 1.77 -11.57 12.76
C GLY A 87 1.30 -11.58 11.33
N HIS A 88 0.00 -11.75 11.07
CA HIS A 88 -0.54 -11.62 9.71
C HIS A 88 -0.71 -10.16 9.27
N ALA A 89 -0.88 -9.22 10.20
CA ALA A 89 -0.91 -7.80 9.86
C ALA A 89 0.46 -7.35 9.33
N ALA A 90 1.56 -7.74 10.00
CA ALA A 90 2.92 -7.43 9.56
C ALA A 90 3.27 -8.06 8.19
N VAL A 91 2.85 -9.31 7.95
CA VAL A 91 3.02 -9.97 6.65
C VAL A 91 2.28 -9.20 5.55
N SER A 92 1.00 -8.90 5.77
CA SER A 92 0.19 -8.16 4.78
C SER A 92 0.72 -6.74 4.57
N ALA A 93 1.21 -6.07 5.60
CA ALA A 93 1.85 -4.76 5.50
C ALA A 93 3.13 -4.81 4.64
N THR A 94 3.91 -5.89 4.76
CA THR A 94 5.08 -6.13 3.93
C THR A 94 4.70 -6.36 2.45
N TYR A 95 3.67 -7.18 2.19
CA TYR A 95 3.17 -7.37 0.82
C TYR A 95 2.59 -6.10 0.21
N ALA A 96 1.89 -5.28 1.00
CA ALA A 96 1.40 -3.97 0.54
C ALA A 96 2.56 -3.07 0.08
N THR A 97 3.64 -3.01 0.86
CA THR A 97 4.87 -2.26 0.52
C THR A 97 5.51 -2.78 -0.76
N ALA A 98 5.67 -4.09 -0.90
CA ALA A 98 6.27 -4.71 -2.08
C ALA A 98 5.45 -4.47 -3.35
N HIS A 99 4.13 -4.63 -3.29
CA HIS A 99 3.24 -4.31 -4.41
C HIS A 99 3.27 -2.84 -4.75
N GLY A 100 3.36 -1.99 -3.73
CA GLY A 100 3.43 -0.56 -3.90
C GLY A 100 4.65 -0.09 -4.69
N LEU A 101 5.83 -0.54 -4.27
CA LEU A 101 7.08 -0.25 -4.98
C LEU A 101 7.10 -0.82 -6.41
N ALA A 102 6.40 -1.93 -6.65
CA ALA A 102 6.23 -2.51 -7.98
C ALA A 102 5.17 -1.79 -8.85
N GLY A 103 4.60 -0.67 -8.39
CA GLY A 103 3.58 0.10 -9.10
C GLY A 103 2.21 -0.57 -9.15
N ARG A 104 1.96 -1.60 -8.33
CA ARG A 104 0.71 -2.36 -8.27
C ARG A 104 -0.21 -1.80 -7.20
N ALA A 105 -0.71 -0.59 -7.44
CA ALA A 105 -1.39 0.20 -6.42
C ALA A 105 -2.67 -0.44 -5.86
N LEU A 106 -3.46 -1.12 -6.69
CA LEU A 106 -4.69 -1.77 -6.24
C LEU A 106 -4.39 -2.98 -5.33
N GLN A 107 -3.40 -3.79 -5.69
CA GLN A 107 -2.94 -4.89 -4.83
C GLN A 107 -2.33 -4.35 -3.54
N ALA A 108 -1.55 -3.27 -3.60
CA ALA A 108 -1.01 -2.62 -2.41
C ALA A 108 -2.13 -2.15 -1.47
N ALA A 109 -3.20 -1.55 -2.02
CA ALA A 109 -4.37 -1.13 -1.27
C ALA A 109 -5.12 -2.32 -0.64
N ASP A 110 -5.35 -3.42 -1.38
CA ASP A 110 -6.03 -4.60 -0.84
C ASP A 110 -5.25 -5.21 0.35
N TYR A 111 -3.93 -5.35 0.23
CA TYR A 111 -3.08 -5.83 1.33
C TYR A 111 -3.03 -4.84 2.51
N ALA A 112 -3.01 -3.54 2.25
CA ALA A 112 -3.03 -2.54 3.31
C ALA A 112 -4.36 -2.57 4.10
N ALA A 113 -5.49 -2.69 3.42
CA ALA A 113 -6.79 -2.86 4.07
C ALA A 113 -6.83 -4.14 4.91
N TYR A 114 -6.32 -5.25 4.38
CA TYR A 114 -6.22 -6.49 5.14
C TYR A 114 -5.36 -6.33 6.39
N ALA A 115 -4.20 -5.69 6.28
CA ALA A 115 -3.30 -5.46 7.40
C ALA A 115 -3.97 -4.63 8.51
N MET A 116 -4.68 -3.56 8.14
CA MET A 116 -5.45 -2.74 9.08
C MET A 116 -6.56 -3.52 9.78
N VAL A 117 -7.43 -4.18 9.00
CA VAL A 117 -8.58 -4.94 9.55
C VAL A 117 -8.11 -6.08 10.44
N TYR A 118 -7.05 -6.78 10.05
CA TYR A 118 -6.46 -7.83 10.86
C TYR A 118 -5.81 -7.27 12.13
N GLY A 119 -5.06 -6.18 12.03
CA GLY A 119 -4.38 -5.56 13.17
C GLY A 119 -5.35 -5.06 14.24
N GLU A 120 -6.51 -4.55 13.84
CA GLU A 120 -7.51 -4.00 14.76
C GLU A 120 -8.47 -5.07 15.31
N GLY A 121 -8.88 -6.04 14.49
CA GLY A 121 -9.95 -6.97 14.83
C GLY A 121 -9.58 -8.46 14.79
N GLY A 122 -8.31 -8.77 14.51
CA GLY A 122 -7.79 -10.13 14.43
C GLY A 122 -8.44 -10.99 13.34
N HIS A 123 -8.39 -12.31 13.54
CA HIS A 123 -8.84 -13.27 12.53
C HIS A 123 -10.35 -13.20 12.23
N GLY A 124 -11.18 -12.87 13.23
CA GLY A 124 -12.63 -12.75 13.02
C GLY A 124 -13.00 -11.61 12.08
N ALA A 125 -12.35 -10.45 12.22
CA ALA A 125 -12.66 -9.26 11.43
C ALA A 125 -12.33 -9.45 9.94
N VAL A 126 -11.24 -10.14 9.59
CA VAL A 126 -10.92 -10.38 8.17
C VAL A 126 -11.85 -11.36 7.46
N THR A 127 -12.65 -12.13 8.21
CA THR A 127 -13.69 -13.00 7.62
C THR A 127 -15.01 -12.26 7.40
N ASP A 128 -15.20 -11.13 8.07
CA ASP A 128 -16.36 -10.27 7.91
C ASP A 128 -16.08 -9.20 6.85
N ARG A 129 -16.95 -9.12 5.85
CA ARG A 129 -16.81 -8.13 4.77
C ARG A 129 -17.05 -6.70 5.29
N GLU A 130 -17.94 -6.52 6.25
CA GLU A 130 -18.30 -5.18 6.75
C GLU A 130 -17.13 -4.52 7.48
N SER A 131 -16.28 -5.33 8.11
CA SER A 131 -15.05 -4.88 8.76
C SER A 131 -14.08 -4.16 7.81
N PHE A 132 -14.13 -4.40 6.49
CA PHE A 132 -13.29 -3.70 5.50
C PHE A 132 -13.86 -2.37 5.02
N GLU A 133 -15.14 -2.09 5.28
CA GLU A 133 -15.82 -0.93 4.73
C GLU A 133 -15.16 0.42 5.11
N PRO A 134 -14.68 0.64 6.36
CA PRO A 134 -13.96 1.86 6.70
C PRO A 134 -12.69 2.07 5.86
N GLU A 135 -11.91 1.01 5.68
CA GLU A 135 -10.68 1.03 4.88
C GLU A 135 -10.99 1.29 3.40
N TYR A 136 -12.02 0.62 2.88
CA TYR A 136 -12.40 0.78 1.48
C TYR A 136 -12.85 2.20 1.15
N GLN A 137 -13.65 2.79 2.03
CA GLN A 137 -14.08 4.18 1.87
C GLN A 137 -12.92 5.16 2.02
N TRP A 138 -11.97 4.90 2.93
CA TRP A 138 -10.79 5.74 3.08
C TRP A 138 -9.93 5.71 1.81
N GLN A 139 -9.68 4.53 1.24
CA GLN A 139 -8.87 4.37 0.03
C GLN A 139 -9.48 5.10 -1.17
N ALA A 140 -10.78 4.93 -1.41
CA ALA A 140 -11.48 5.60 -2.51
C ALA A 140 -11.45 7.13 -2.35
N ARG A 141 -11.70 7.64 -1.13
CA ARG A 141 -11.61 9.07 -0.82
C ARG A 141 -10.19 9.62 -0.98
N CYS A 142 -9.18 8.85 -0.57
CA CYS A 142 -7.78 9.22 -0.71
C CYS A 142 -7.38 9.37 -2.17
N LEU A 143 -7.66 8.37 -3.01
CA LEU A 143 -7.36 8.44 -4.44
C LEU A 143 -8.08 9.62 -5.12
N ALA A 144 -9.36 9.83 -4.81
CA ALA A 144 -10.13 10.95 -5.35
C ALA A 144 -9.51 12.32 -4.98
N SER A 145 -9.10 12.47 -3.71
CA SER A 145 -8.49 13.71 -3.23
C SER A 145 -7.13 13.98 -3.88
N LEU A 146 -6.31 12.94 -4.06
CA LEU A 146 -5.03 13.05 -4.75
C LEU A 146 -5.21 13.41 -6.24
N ALA A 147 -6.19 12.80 -6.91
CA ALA A 147 -6.51 13.10 -8.30
C ALA A 147 -6.97 14.56 -8.48
N GLN A 148 -7.85 15.05 -7.60
CA GLN A 148 -8.28 16.45 -7.61
C GLN A 148 -7.10 17.42 -7.39
N ALA A 149 -6.21 17.11 -6.44
CA ALA A 149 -5.03 17.93 -6.18
C ALA A 149 -4.05 17.94 -7.36
N ALA A 150 -3.93 16.84 -8.10
CA ALA A 150 -3.10 16.76 -9.29
C ALA A 150 -3.66 17.64 -10.43
N GLN A 151 -4.98 17.60 -10.65
CA GLN A 151 -5.66 18.40 -11.68
C GLN A 151 -5.52 19.91 -11.45
N GLN A 152 -5.48 20.36 -10.20
CA GLN A 152 -5.32 21.79 -9.85
C GLN A 152 -3.90 22.34 -10.06
N ARG A 153 -2.91 21.46 -10.29
CA ARG A 153 -1.51 21.85 -10.51
C ARG A 153 -1.13 21.97 -12.00
N THR A 154 -2.00 21.47 -12.89
CA THR A 154 -1.94 21.61 -14.35
C THR A 154 -2.63 22.89 -14.80
#